data_AF-A0A0N6WZJ0-F1
#
_entry.id   AF-A0A0N6WZJ0-F1
#
_cell.length_a   1.000
_cell.length_b   1.000
_cell.length_c   1.000
_cell.angle_alpha   90.00
_cell.angle_beta   90.00
_cell.angle_gamma   90.00
#
_symmetry.space_group_name_H-M   'P 1'
#
loop_
_entity.id
_entity.type
_entity.pdbx_description
1 polymer ?
#
loop_
_entity_poly.entity_id
_entity_poly.type
_entity_poly.pdbx_seq_one_letter_code
_entity_poly.pdbx_strand_id
1 'polypeptide(L)'
;MAILIIGLLLFLFGILAAGDAKLLAILSLGIDPIYMPLTLLGIVFFGGVMAIGYLFYGLFTDLAKVRQRGIPYGVPICLVGGLAIAVSAL
;
A
#
# COMPACT_ATOMS: atom_id res chain seq x y z
N MET A 1 3.22 11.24 -12.38
CA MET A 1 1.94 11.22 -13.15
C MET A 1 1.46 9.82 -13.48
N ALA A 2 2.32 8.90 -13.96
CA ALA A 2 1.93 7.51 -14.24
C ALA A 2 1.24 6.80 -13.07
N ILE A 3 1.73 6.99 -11.84
CA ILE A 3 1.18 6.38 -10.61
C ILE A 3 -0.27 6.84 -10.34
N LEU A 4 -0.61 8.10 -10.62
CA LEU A 4 -1.98 8.60 -10.46
C LEU A 4 -2.92 8.03 -11.52
N ILE A 5 -2.46 7.92 -12.78
CA ILE A 5 -3.27 7.37 -13.86
C ILE A 5 -3.53 5.88 -13.63
N ILE A 6 -2.49 5.12 -13.28
CA ILE A 6 -2.61 3.70 -12.96
C ILE A 6 -3.47 3.50 -11.70
N GLY A 7 -3.24 4.30 -10.66
CA GLY A 7 -4.03 4.27 -9.44
C GLY A 7 -5.51 4.58 -9.67
N LEU A 8 -5.83 5.54 -10.57
CA LEU A 8 -7.20 5.84 -10.97
C LEU A 8 -7.86 4.67 -11.70
N LEU A 9 -7.14 4.02 -12.61
CA LEU A 9 -7.65 2.81 -13.29
C LEU A 9 -7.93 1.69 -12.28
N LEU A 10 -7.00 1.42 -11.37
CA LEU A 10 -7.17 0.41 -10.33
C LEU A 10 -8.34 0.74 -9.38
N PHE A 11 -8.58 2.02 -9.10
CA PHE A 11 -9.73 2.46 -8.32
C PHE A 11 -11.05 2.22 -9.05
N LEU A 12 -11.11 2.47 -10.37
CA LEU A 12 -12.31 2.18 -11.17
C LEU A 12 -12.67 0.69 -11.17
N PHE A 13 -11.67 -0.19 -11.09
CA PHE A 13 -11.87 -1.64 -10.95
C PHE A 13 -12.09 -2.09 -9.49
N GLY A 14 -12.09 -1.18 -8.51
CA GLY A 14 -12.27 -1.51 -7.09
C GLY A 14 -11.10 -2.29 -6.48
N ILE A 15 -9.94 -2.31 -7.13
CA ILE A 15 -8.76 -3.07 -6.70
C ILE A 15 -7.95 -2.29 -5.66
N LEU A 16 -7.84 -0.97 -5.84
CA LEU A 16 -7.07 -0.08 -4.98
C LEU A 16 -7.93 1.08 -4.49
N ALA A 17 -7.89 1.40 -3.19
CA ALA A 17 -8.62 2.55 -2.69
C ALA A 17 -8.00 3.86 -3.22
N ALA A 18 -8.85 4.85 -3.52
CA ALA A 18 -8.37 6.15 -4.01
C ALA A 18 -7.41 6.84 -3.03
N GLY A 19 -7.52 6.56 -1.73
CA GLY A 19 -6.59 7.06 -0.72
C GLY A 19 -5.18 6.51 -0.89
N ASP A 20 -5.04 5.20 -1.11
CA ASP A 20 -3.74 4.52 -1.24
C ASP A 20 -3.00 4.98 -2.50
N ALA A 21 -3.73 5.18 -3.60
CA ALA A 21 -3.18 5.74 -4.84
C ALA A 21 -2.60 7.15 -4.64
N LYS A 22 -3.31 8.02 -3.91
CA LYS A 22 -2.87 9.38 -3.61
C LYS A 22 -1.66 9.39 -2.68
N LEU A 23 -1.68 8.55 -1.65
CA LEU A 23 -0.56 8.41 -0.71
C LEU A 23 0.71 7.96 -1.42
N LEU A 24 0.63 6.91 -2.25
CA LEU A 24 1.76 6.42 -3.04
C LEU A 24 2.25 7.47 -4.04
N ALA A 25 1.35 8.23 -4.66
CA ALA A 25 1.72 9.29 -5.58
C ALA A 25 2.57 10.38 -4.90
N ILE A 26 2.21 10.79 -3.68
CA ILE A 26 2.99 11.78 -2.92
C ILE A 26 4.36 11.20 -2.54
N LEU A 27 4.40 9.99 -2.00
CA LEU A 27 5.66 9.33 -1.61
C LEU A 27 6.59 9.15 -2.80
N SER A 28 6.06 8.81 -3.98
CA SER A 28 6.86 8.61 -5.19
C SER A 28 7.61 9.85 -5.68
N LEU A 29 7.22 11.07 -5.25
CA LEU A 29 7.96 12.29 -5.58
C LEU A 29 9.31 12.38 -4.85
N GLY A 30 9.45 11.67 -3.72
CA GLY A 30 10.69 11.63 -2.93
C GLY A 30 11.52 10.36 -3.11
N ILE A 31 11.10 9.43 -3.97
CA ILE A 31 11.77 8.16 -4.19
C ILE A 31 12.50 8.21 -5.54
N ASP A 32 13.78 7.83 -5.56
CA ASP A 32 14.51 7.69 -6.82
C ASP A 32 13.84 6.62 -7.68
N PRO A 33 13.58 6.88 -8.97
CA PRO A 33 12.94 5.93 -9.88
C PRO A 33 13.55 4.52 -9.87
N ILE A 34 14.84 4.37 -9.57
CA ILE A 34 15.50 3.06 -9.48
C ILE A 34 14.96 2.18 -8.35
N TYR A 35 14.52 2.78 -7.25
CA TYR A 35 13.97 2.08 -6.08
C TYR A 35 12.46 1.85 -6.17
N MET A 36 11.78 2.40 -7.18
CA MET A 36 10.33 2.30 -7.28
C MET A 36 9.82 0.85 -7.42
N PRO A 37 10.43 -0.03 -8.25
CA PRO A 37 10.02 -1.44 -8.33
C PRO A 37 10.17 -2.17 -6.99
N LEU A 38 11.28 -1.91 -6.28
CA LEU A 38 11.56 -2.51 -4.98
C LEU A 38 10.56 -2.01 -3.92
N THR A 39 10.21 -0.72 -3.98
CA THR A 39 9.20 -0.11 -3.10
C THR A 39 7.84 -0.76 -3.31
N LEU A 40 7.39 -0.91 -4.55
CA LEU A 40 6.12 -1.56 -4.86
C LEU A 40 6.09 -3.02 -4.39
N LEU A 41 7.17 -3.77 -4.63
CA LEU A 41 7.30 -5.15 -4.15
C LEU A 41 7.24 -5.22 -2.63
N GLY A 42 7.93 -4.32 -1.93
CA GLY A 42 7.87 -4.21 -0.48
C GLY A 42 6.45 -3.91 0.02
N ILE A 43 5.76 -2.95 -0.59
CA ILE A 43 4.37 -2.61 -0.23
C ILE A 43 3.45 -3.83 -0.40
N VAL A 44 3.57 -4.58 -1.50
CA VAL A 44 2.79 -5.80 -1.73
C VAL A 44 3.13 -6.86 -0.68
N PHE A 45 4.40 -7.04 -0.35
CA PHE A 45 4.85 -8.02 0.64
C PHE A 45 4.31 -7.69 2.04
N PHE A 46 4.59 -6.49 2.55
CA PHE A 46 4.13 -6.05 3.87
C PHE A 46 2.60 -5.92 3.94
N GLY A 47 1.96 -5.46 2.87
CA GLY A 47 0.50 -5.43 2.74
C GLY A 47 -0.11 -6.82 2.73
N GLY A 48 0.52 -7.79 2.07
CA GLY A 48 0.11 -9.19 2.08
C GLY A 48 0.24 -9.82 3.47
N VAL A 49 1.36 -9.61 4.15
CA VAL A 49 1.56 -10.06 5.55
C VAL A 49 0.49 -9.47 6.47
N MET A 50 0.20 -8.18 6.33
CA MET A 50 -0.86 -7.51 7.09
C MET A 50 -2.23 -8.11 6.80
N ALA A 51 -2.57 -8.33 5.53
CA ALA A 51 -3.82 -8.94 5.13
C ALA A 51 -3.99 -10.37 5.67
N ILE A 52 -2.93 -11.17 5.63
CA ILE A 52 -2.91 -12.51 6.22
C ILE A 52 -3.12 -12.45 7.74
N GLY A 53 -2.47 -11.52 8.44
CA GLY A 53 -2.67 -11.32 9.87
C GLY A 53 -4.12 -10.97 10.22
N TYR A 54 -4.74 -10.06 9.47
CA TYR A 54 -6.15 -9.70 9.64
C TYR A 54 -7.11 -10.84 9.27
N LEU A 55 -6.74 -11.68 8.29
CA LEU A 55 -7.50 -12.87 7.94
C LEU A 55 -7.51 -13.87 9.10
N PHE A 56 -6.34 -14.21 9.66
CA PHE A 56 -6.27 -15.08 10.84
C PHE A 56 -7.04 -14.49 12.02
N TYR A 57 -6.85 -13.20 12.30
CA TYR A 57 -7.61 -12.52 13.37
C TYR A 57 -9.13 -12.62 13.15
N GLY A 58 -9.61 -12.39 11.92
CA GLY A 58 -11.03 -12.51 11.56
C GLY A 58 -11.55 -13.94 11.66
N LEU A 59 -10.74 -14.95 11.32
CA LEU A 59 -11.11 -16.37 11.46
C LEU A 59 -11.27 -16.79 12.92
N PHE A 60 -10.49 -16.21 13.84
CA PHE A 60 -10.57 -16.51 15.28
C PHE A 60 -11.53 -15.61 16.08
N THR A 61 -12.01 -14.51 15.51
CA THR A 61 -12.89 -13.56 16.21
C THR A 61 -14.20 -13.33 15.46
N ASP A 62 -14.20 -12.44 14.48
CA ASP A 62 -15.34 -12.14 13.62
C ASP A 62 -14.87 -11.53 12.29
N LEU A 63 -14.99 -12.32 11.22
CA LEU A 63 -14.58 -11.92 9.88
C LEU A 63 -15.45 -10.77 9.32
N ALA A 64 -16.73 -10.69 9.71
CA ALA A 64 -17.62 -9.63 9.24
C ALA A 64 -17.17 -8.27 9.78
N LYS A 65 -16.74 -8.21 11.04
CA LYS A 65 -16.20 -7.00 11.67
C LYS A 65 -14.89 -6.55 11.01
N VAL A 66 -14.00 -7.49 10.68
CA VAL A 66 -12.74 -7.18 9.97
C VAL A 66 -13.04 -6.61 8.58
N ARG A 67 -13.96 -7.24 7.84
CA ARG A 67 -14.36 -6.79 6.50
C ARG A 67 -15.03 -5.41 6.50
N GLN A 68 -15.83 -5.08 7.52
CA GLN A 68 -16.43 -3.75 7.65
C GLN A 68 -15.41 -2.64 7.92
N ARG A 69 -14.35 -2.93 8.70
CA ARG A 69 -13.30 -1.95 9.02
C ARG A 69 -12.26 -1.80 7.91
N GLY A 70 -12.11 -2.83 7.07
CA GLY A 70 -11.06 -2.87 6.06
C GLY A 70 -9.67 -3.09 6.65
N ILE A 71 -8.69 -3.26 5.77
CA ILE A 71 -7.29 -3.45 6.15
C ILE A 71 -6.57 -2.10 6.03
N PRO A 72 -5.84 -1.63 7.06
CA PRO A 72 -5.15 -0.34 7.01
C PRO A 72 -3.87 -0.39 6.13
N TYR A 73 -4.02 -0.51 4.81
CA TYR A 73 -2.93 -0.55 3.83
C TYR A 73 -2.05 0.72 3.80
N GLY A 74 -2.52 1.83 4.36
CA GLY A 74 -1.68 3.00 4.58
C GLY A 74 -0.42 2.72 5.42
N VAL A 75 -0.48 1.77 6.35
CA VAL A 75 0.67 1.40 7.20
C VAL A 75 1.85 0.85 6.38
N PRO A 76 1.69 -0.25 5.61
CA PRO A 76 2.78 -0.76 4.78
C PRO A 76 3.23 0.22 3.68
N ILE A 77 2.32 1.03 3.14
CA ILE A 77 2.66 2.07 2.14
C ILE A 77 3.58 3.13 2.75
N CYS A 78 3.23 3.68 3.92
CA CYS A 78 4.06 4.66 4.60
C CYS A 78 5.39 4.07 5.09
N LEU A 79 5.39 2.84 5.61
CA LEU A 79 6.59 2.20 6.13
C LEU A 79 7.62 1.97 5.01
N VAL A 80 7.20 1.31 3.93
CA VAL A 80 8.12 0.99 2.82
C VAL A 80 8.47 2.23 2.02
N GLY A 81 7.50 3.11 1.74
CA GLY A 81 7.75 4.37 1.04
C GLY A 81 8.67 5.31 1.81
N GLY A 82 8.51 5.41 3.14
CA GLY A 82 9.40 6.21 3.99
C GLY A 82 10.84 5.70 3.99
N LEU A 83 11.02 4.37 4.05
CA LEU A 83 12.36 3.75 3.93
C LEU A 83 12.97 3.99 2.55
N ALA A 84 12.18 3.89 1.48
CA ALA A 84 12.65 4.13 0.12
C ALA A 84 13.09 5.59 -0.08
N ILE A 85 12.36 6.56 0.49
CA ILE A 85 12.77 7.98 0.49
C ILE A 85 14.09 8.14 1.23
N ALA A 86 14.24 7.53 2.41
CA ALA A 86 15.47 7.62 3.20
C ALA A 86 16.69 7.07 2.45
N VAL A 87 16.53 5.95 1.73
CA VAL A 87 17.58 5.37 0.88
C VAL A 87 17.85 6.23 -0.35
N SER A 88 16.83 6.87 -0.92
CA SER A 88 16.99 7.77 -2.08
C SER A 88 17.71 9.08 -1.75
N ALA A 89 17.72 9.48 -0.48
CA ALA A 89 18.35 10.70 0.01
C ALA A 89 19.82 10.50 0.43
N LEU A 90 20.34 9.28 0.33
CA LEU A 90 21.66 8.86 0.82
C LEU A 90 22.65 8.75 -0.35
#